data_AF-A0A7X7LLR3-F1
#
_entry.id   AF-A0A7X7LLR3-F1
#
_cell.length_a   1.000
_cell.length_b   1.000
_cell.length_c   1.000
_cell.angle_alpha   90.00
_cell.angle_beta   90.00
_cell.angle_gamma   90.00
#
_symmetry.space_group_name_H-M   'P 1'
#
loop_
_entity.id
_entity.type
_entity.pdbx_description
1 polymer ?
#
loop_
_entity_poly.entity_id
_entity_poly.type
_entity_poly.pdbx_seq_one_letter_code
_entity_poly.pdbx_strand_id
1 'polypeptide(L)'
;MGIKAEIFPMPGTSEDMAMMLAWEYGASLIVAVGTHSNMVDFMEKGRKGMGSTFLVRLKVGSILVDARGVSQLYKHNQQTKYLFQLLLAALIPIIMILAISPATKPFFRLLLLQLKVLFNF
;
A
#
# COMPACT_ATOMS: atom_id res chain seq x y z
N MET A 1 23.29 -26.33 9.61
CA MET A 1 21.83 -26.35 9.87
C MET A 1 21.35 -27.76 9.54
N GLY A 2 20.98 -28.58 10.52
CA GLY A 2 20.65 -30.00 10.36
C GLY A 2 19.27 -30.26 9.77
N ILE A 3 18.94 -29.58 8.66
CA ILE A 3 17.63 -29.59 8.02
C ILE A 3 17.71 -30.48 6.78
N LYS A 4 16.71 -31.34 6.55
CA LYS A 4 16.60 -32.08 5.28
C LYS A 4 16.23 -31.09 4.18
N ALA A 5 17.07 -30.97 3.16
CA ALA A 5 16.82 -30.17 1.97
C ALA A 5 16.66 -31.08 0.76
N GLU A 6 15.76 -30.73 -0.15
CA GLU A 6 15.65 -31.37 -1.46
C GLU A 6 16.53 -30.65 -2.47
N ILE A 7 17.18 -31.43 -3.33
CA ILE A 7 18.04 -30.90 -4.39
C ILE A 7 17.16 -30.59 -5.60
N PHE A 8 17.08 -29.32 -5.96
CA PHE A 8 16.39 -28.88 -7.17
C PHE A 8 17.41 -28.50 -8.26
N PRO A 9 17.62 -29.33 -9.30
CA PRO A 9 18.56 -29.01 -10.35
C PRO A 9 17.97 -27.95 -11.29
N MET A 10 18.61 -26.78 -11.35
CA MET A 10 18.23 -25.71 -12.28
C MET A 10 19.48 -24.98 -12.80
N PRO A 11 19.54 -24.66 -14.10
CA PRO A 11 20.57 -23.77 -14.63
C PRO A 11 20.29 -22.33 -14.19
N GLY A 12 21.29 -21.69 -13.56
CA GLY A 12 21.24 -20.27 -13.21
C GLY A 12 21.73 -19.98 -11.81
N THR A 13 21.27 -18.88 -11.22
CA THR A 13 21.64 -18.49 -9.86
C THR A 13 20.61 -18.94 -8.83
N SER A 14 20.96 -18.82 -7.54
CA SER A 14 20.02 -19.08 -6.44
C SER A 14 18.77 -18.19 -6.48
N GLU A 15 18.92 -16.96 -6.94
CA GLU A 15 17.83 -15.98 -7.11
C GLU A 15 16.88 -16.40 -8.23
N ASP A 16 17.42 -16.91 -9.33
CA ASP A 16 16.63 -17.43 -10.45
C ASP A 16 15.73 -18.58 -10.00
N MET A 17 16.29 -19.51 -9.21
CA MET A 17 15.55 -20.62 -8.63
C MET A 17 14.47 -20.16 -7.64
N ALA A 18 14.80 -19.20 -6.77
CA ALA A 18 13.83 -18.66 -5.82
C ALA A 18 12.65 -17.95 -6.52
N MET A 19 12.93 -17.15 -7.54
CA MET A 19 11.91 -16.48 -8.34
C MET A 19 11.04 -17.49 -9.10
N MET A 20 11.64 -18.53 -9.68
CA MET A 20 10.92 -19.59 -10.38
C MET A 20 10.04 -20.40 -9.43
N LEU A 21 10.55 -20.79 -8.27
CA LEU A 21 9.73 -21.48 -7.26
C LEU A 21 8.55 -20.61 -6.83
N ALA A 22 8.77 -19.34 -6.47
CA ALA A 22 7.68 -18.45 -6.09
C ALA A 22 6.63 -18.31 -7.20
N TRP A 23 7.07 -18.20 -8.46
CA TRP A 23 6.19 -18.15 -9.62
C TRP A 23 5.36 -19.43 -9.79
N GLU A 24 6.00 -20.60 -9.76
CA GLU A 24 5.33 -21.91 -9.93
C GLU A 24 4.34 -22.21 -8.78
N TYR A 25 4.61 -21.71 -7.57
CA TYR A 25 3.70 -21.79 -6.43
C TYR A 25 2.58 -20.72 -6.44
N GLY A 26 2.48 -19.92 -7.50
CA GLY A 26 1.36 -18.98 -7.69
C GLY A 26 1.48 -17.70 -6.88
N ALA A 27 2.69 -17.22 -6.61
CA ALA A 27 2.89 -15.91 -5.98
C ALA A 27 2.17 -14.81 -6.77
N SER A 28 1.43 -13.94 -6.07
CA SER A 28 0.77 -12.78 -6.68
C SER A 28 1.72 -11.59 -6.88
N LEU A 29 2.82 -11.55 -6.14
CA LEU A 29 3.82 -10.49 -6.16
C LEU A 29 5.16 -11.04 -5.65
N ILE A 30 6.25 -10.75 -6.36
CA ILE A 30 7.62 -11.06 -5.95
C ILE A 30 8.35 -9.74 -5.72
N VAL A 31 8.87 -9.54 -4.52
CA VAL A 31 9.63 -8.33 -4.16
C VAL A 31 11.12 -8.64 -4.14
N ALA A 32 11.88 -8.05 -5.05
CA ALA A 32 13.33 -8.13 -5.11
C ALA A 32 13.97 -7.12 -4.16
N VAL A 33 14.75 -7.58 -3.18
CA VAL A 33 15.49 -6.73 -2.21
C VAL A 33 16.99 -6.90 -2.45
N GLY A 34 17.73 -5.80 -2.62
CA GLY A 34 19.19 -5.82 -2.69
C GLY A 34 19.76 -6.43 -3.98
N THR A 35 18.96 -6.60 -5.03
CA THR A 35 19.47 -7.15 -6.30
C THR A 35 20.31 -6.11 -7.06
N HIS A 36 21.46 -6.52 -7.59
CA HIS A 36 22.18 -5.74 -8.60
C HIS A 36 21.32 -5.71 -9.87
N SER A 37 20.70 -4.57 -10.13
CA SER A 37 19.63 -4.44 -11.13
C SER A 37 19.91 -3.30 -12.09
N ASN A 38 21.17 -3.13 -12.49
CA ASN A 38 21.49 -2.26 -13.61
C ASN A 38 21.61 -3.09 -14.90
N MET A 39 20.96 -2.65 -15.98
CA MET A 39 21.04 -3.30 -17.29
C MET A 39 22.49 -3.30 -17.82
N VAL A 40 23.30 -2.32 -17.40
CA VAL A 40 24.73 -2.26 -17.69
C VAL A 40 25.45 -3.47 -17.09
N ASP A 41 25.14 -3.82 -15.84
CA ASP A 41 25.72 -4.98 -15.16
C ASP A 41 25.36 -6.28 -15.91
N PHE A 42 24.17 -6.35 -16.54
CA PHE A 42 23.73 -7.49 -17.38
C PHE A 42 24.47 -7.61 -18.72
N MET A 43 25.00 -6.49 -19.24
CA MET A 43 25.69 -6.43 -20.52
C MET A 43 27.20 -6.58 -20.40
N GLU A 44 27.76 -6.52 -19.19
CA GLU A 44 29.17 -6.83 -18.94
C GLU A 44 29.44 -8.31 -19.21
N LYS A 45 30.35 -8.59 -20.17
CA LYS A 45 30.79 -9.96 -20.48
C LYS A 45 31.50 -10.57 -19.27
N GLY A 46 31.14 -11.81 -18.93
CA GLY A 46 31.99 -12.69 -18.10
C GLY A 46 31.39 -13.24 -16.80
N ARG A 47 30.16 -12.85 -16.42
CA ARG A 47 29.50 -13.41 -15.23
C ARG A 47 28.60 -14.61 -15.57
N LYS A 48 28.92 -15.78 -15.00
CA LYS A 48 28.07 -16.99 -15.08
C LYS A 48 26.70 -16.68 -14.47
N GLY A 49 25.62 -17.10 -15.13
CA GLY A 49 24.24 -16.94 -14.65
C GLY A 49 23.49 -15.70 -15.17
N MET A 50 24.14 -14.74 -15.85
CA MET A 50 23.43 -13.52 -16.28
C MET A 50 22.39 -13.76 -17.37
N GLY A 51 22.64 -14.73 -18.27
CA GLY A 51 21.66 -15.13 -19.27
C GLY A 51 20.42 -15.77 -18.66
N SER A 52 20.58 -16.64 -17.65
CA SER A 52 19.44 -17.24 -16.94
C SER A 52 18.67 -16.19 -16.14
N THR A 53 19.37 -15.28 -15.45
CA THR A 53 18.73 -14.22 -14.67
C THR A 53 17.92 -13.28 -15.55
N PHE A 54 18.42 -12.93 -16.74
CA PHE A 54 17.65 -12.13 -17.68
C PHE A 54 16.36 -12.84 -18.11
N LEU A 55 16.45 -14.12 -18.51
CA LEU A 55 15.28 -14.90 -18.95
C LEU A 55 14.26 -15.13 -17.82
N VAL A 56 14.72 -15.42 -16.61
CA VAL A 56 13.83 -15.60 -15.46
C VAL A 56 13.11 -14.30 -15.13
N ARG A 57 13.82 -13.17 -15.11
CA ARG A 57 13.21 -11.84 -14.91
C ARG A 57 12.21 -11.47 -16.00
N LEU A 58 12.43 -11.89 -17.25
CA LEU A 58 11.43 -11.74 -18.30
C LEU A 58 10.18 -12.60 -18.03
N LYS A 59 10.35 -13.86 -17.57
CA LYS A 59 9.23 -14.75 -17.26
C LYS A 59 8.38 -14.23 -16.08
N VAL A 60 9.02 -13.83 -14.98
CA VAL A 60 8.34 -13.39 -13.74
C VAL A 60 8.08 -11.89 -13.68
N GLY A 61 8.51 -11.14 -14.70
CA GLY A 61 8.55 -9.68 -14.71
C GLY A 61 7.20 -8.99 -14.51
N SER A 62 6.09 -9.67 -14.85
CA SER A 62 4.73 -9.16 -14.65
C SER A 62 4.33 -9.02 -13.17
N ILE A 63 4.96 -9.79 -12.28
CA ILE A 63 4.71 -9.76 -10.83
C ILE A 63 5.96 -9.38 -10.03
N LEU A 64 7.06 -9.06 -10.69
CA LEU A 64 8.34 -8.74 -10.05
C LEU A 64 8.45 -7.23 -9.82
N VAL A 65 8.69 -6.84 -8.57
CA VAL A 65 8.83 -5.44 -8.15
C VAL A 65 10.10 -5.26 -7.32
N ASP A 66 10.86 -4.20 -7.57
CA ASP A 66 11.98 -3.81 -6.69
C ASP A 66 11.42 -3.25 -5.38
N ALA A 67 11.96 -3.68 -4.25
CA ALA A 67 11.65 -3.16 -2.91
C ALA A 67 11.68 -1.62 -2.83
N ARG A 68 12.54 -0.97 -3.62
CA ARG A 68 12.58 0.50 -3.76
C ARG A 68 11.29 1.09 -4.35
N GLY A 69 10.64 0.37 -5.27
CA GLY A 69 9.38 0.76 -5.92
C GLY A 69 8.12 0.32 -5.19
N VAL A 70 8.22 -0.59 -4.22
CA VAL A 70 7.06 -1.09 -3.45
C VAL A 70 6.33 0.05 -2.73
N SER A 71 7.06 1.00 -2.15
CA SER A 71 6.45 2.15 -1.46
C SER A 71 5.67 3.08 -2.39
N GLN A 72 6.02 3.14 -3.68
CA GLN A 72 5.32 3.94 -4.68
C GLN A 72 4.08 3.24 -5.23
N LEU A 73 4.12 1.90 -5.30
CA LEU A 73 2.98 1.06 -5.69
C LEU A 73 1.98 0.87 -4.55
N TYR A 74 2.43 0.98 -3.31
CA TYR A 74 1.58 0.97 -2.13
C TYR A 74 0.88 2.33 -2.00
N LYS A 75 -0.21 2.50 -2.75
CA LYS A 75 -1.12 3.61 -2.52
C LYS A 75 -1.71 3.43 -1.12
N HIS A 76 -1.28 4.28 -0.19
CA HIS A 76 -1.93 4.45 1.09
C HIS A 76 -3.35 4.97 0.80
N ASN A 77 -4.29 4.04 0.64
CA ASN A 77 -5.71 4.37 0.56
C ASN A 77 -6.09 4.83 1.97
N GLN A 78 -5.85 6.12 2.25
CA GLN A 78 -6.38 6.81 3.42
C GLN A 78 -7.88 6.57 3.38
N GLN A 79 -8.32 5.60 4.19
CA GLN A 79 -9.68 5.16 4.19
C GLN A 79 -10.53 6.39 4.48
N THR A 80 -11.55 6.63 3.66
CA THR A 80 -12.55 7.70 3.86
C THR A 80 -13.08 7.77 5.30
N LYS A 81 -12.99 6.67 6.05
CA LYS A 81 -13.19 6.58 7.50
C LYS A 81 -12.35 7.58 8.32
N TYR A 82 -11.07 7.79 8.01
CA TYR A 82 -10.21 8.74 8.72
C TYR A 82 -10.66 10.19 8.48
N LEU A 83 -11.08 10.51 7.26
CA LEU A 83 -11.63 11.82 6.94
C LEU A 83 -12.92 12.08 7.73
N PHE A 84 -13.79 11.07 7.85
CA PHE A 84 -15.01 11.13 8.63
C PHE A 84 -14.74 11.28 10.14
N GLN A 85 -13.77 10.54 10.67
CA GLN A 85 -13.33 10.66 12.07
C GLN A 85 -12.74 12.04 12.35
N LEU A 86 -11.95 12.60 11.43
CA LEU A 86 -11.39 13.94 11.57
C LEU A 86 -12.48 15.02 11.58
N LEU A 87 -13.47 14.91 10.68
CA LEU A 87 -14.64 15.79 10.66
C LEU A 87 -15.44 15.73 11.97
N LEU A 88 -15.71 14.52 12.45
CA LEU A 88 -16.41 14.32 13.73
C LEU A 88 -15.61 14.91 14.90
N ALA A 89 -14.30 14.67 14.95
CA ALA A 89 -13.43 15.23 15.99
C ALA A 89 -13.42 16.77 15.97
N ALA A 90 -13.43 17.38 14.79
CA ALA A 90 -13.48 18.84 14.63
C ALA A 90 -14.84 19.45 15.05
N LEU A 91 -15.94 18.71 14.94
CA LEU A 91 -17.27 19.15 15.34
C LEU A 91 -17.47 19.21 16.86
N ILE A 92 -16.78 18.36 17.62
CA ILE A 92 -16.91 18.29 19.10
C ILE A 92 -16.70 19.65 19.79
N PRO A 93 -15.58 20.39 19.57
CA PRO A 93 -15.37 21.67 20.23
C PRO A 93 -16.40 22.73 19.80
N ILE A 94 -16.84 22.71 18.54
CA ILE A 94 -17.87 23.62 18.04
C ILE A 94 -19.19 23.40 18.80
N ILE A 95 -19.62 22.15 18.93
CA ILE A 95 -20.84 21.78 19.66
C ILE A 95 -20.72 22.17 21.14
N MET A 96 -19.57 21.92 21.78
CA MET A 96 -19.31 22.33 23.17
C MET A 96 -19.45 23.84 23.37
N ILE A 97 -18.84 24.64 22.48
CA ILE A 97 -18.93 26.11 22.53
C ILE A 97 -20.38 26.55 22.35
N LEU A 98 -21.10 25.96 21.39
CA LEU A 98 -22.51 26.29 21.13
C LEU A 98 -23.42 25.95 22.31
N ALA A 99 -23.14 24.86 23.03
CA ALA A 99 -23.92 24.39 24.18
C ALA A 99 -23.68 25.22 25.45
N ILE A 100 -22.44 25.63 25.70
CA ILE A 100 -22.07 26.36 26.92
C ILE A 100 -22.30 27.87 26.77
N SER A 101 -22.17 28.42 25.55
CA SER A 101 -22.23 29.87 25.34
C SER A 101 -23.62 30.46 25.66
N PRO A 102 -23.72 31.47 26.54
CA PRO A 102 -24.99 32.18 26.78
C PRO A 102 -25.50 32.95 25.56
N ALA A 103 -24.60 33.29 24.62
CA ALA A 103 -24.90 34.08 23.43
C ALA A 103 -25.65 33.28 22.33
N THR A 104 -25.68 31.95 22.41
CA THR A 104 -26.39 31.11 21.43
C THR A 104 -27.86 30.91 21.77
N LYS A 105 -28.28 31.15 23.03
CA LYS A 105 -29.69 31.00 23.44
C LYS A 105 -30.68 31.82 22.60
N PRO A 106 -30.42 33.10 22.26
CA PRO A 106 -31.31 33.88 21.39
C PRO A 106 -31.35 33.33 19.96
N PHE A 107 -30.20 32.89 19.43
CA PHE A 107 -30.09 32.35 18.07
C PHE A 107 -30.87 31.03 17.93
N PHE A 108 -30.72 30.11 18.88
CA PHE A 108 -31.49 28.86 18.91
C PHE A 108 -33.00 29.12 19.08
N ARG A 109 -33.38 30.15 19.86
CA ARG A 109 -34.79 30.52 20.05
C ARG A 109 -35.41 31.07 18.75
N LEU A 110 -34.67 31.88 18.00
CA LEU A 110 -35.11 32.38 16.69
C LEU A 110 -35.20 31.25 15.65
N LEU A 111 -34.24 30.34 15.65
CA LEU A 111 -34.22 29.18 14.75
C LEU A 111 -35.39 28.22 15.04
N LEU A 112 -35.69 27.97 16.32
CA LEU A 112 -36.87 27.22 16.76
C LEU A 112 -38.18 27.91 16.34
N LEU A 113 -38.25 29.24 16.43
CA LEU A 113 -39.43 29.99 16.00
C LEU A 113 -39.64 29.92 14.49
N GLN A 114 -38.57 30.04 13.69
CA GLN A 114 -38.67 29.86 12.24
C GLN A 114 -39.05 28.43 11.85
N LEU A 115 -38.46 27.41 12.51
CA LEU A 115 -38.85 26.02 12.31
C LEU A 115 -40.31 25.77 12.68
N LYS A 116 -40.79 26.36 13.78
CA LYS A 116 -42.18 26.25 14.22
C LYS A 116 -43.15 26.87 13.21
N VAL A 117 -42.80 28.05 12.68
CA VAL A 117 -43.57 28.71 11.63
C VAL A 117 -43.57 27.90 10.33
N LEU A 118 -42.46 27.22 10.01
CA LEU A 118 -42.30 26.45 8.77
C LEU A 118 -42.95 25.06 8.83
N PHE A 119 -43.02 24.43 10.01
CA PHE A 119 -43.66 23.12 10.24
C PHE A 119 -45.10 23.20 10.76
N ASN A 120 -45.67 24.40 10.88
CA ASN A 120 -47.07 24.69 11.17
C ASN A 120 -47.68 23.92 12.36
N PHE A 121 -47.29 24.34 13.57
CA PHE A 121 -48.15 24.36 14.75
C PHE A 121 -48.15 25.76 15.38
#